data_AF-A0A1F1QB71-F1
#
_entry.id   AF-A0A1F1QB71-F1
#
_cell.length_a   1.000
_cell.length_b   1.000
_cell.length_c   1.000
_cell.angle_alpha   90.00
_cell.angle_beta   90.00
_cell.angle_gamma   90.00
#
_symmetry.space_group_name_H-M   'P 1'
#
loop_
_entity.id
_entity.type
_entity.pdbx_description
1 polymer ?
#
loop_
_entity_poly.entity_id
_entity_poly.type
_entity_poly.pdbx_seq_one_letter_code
_entity_poly.pdbx_strand_id
1 'polypeptide(L)'
;MDPITVLSTRLGEHLRRLNAQVSTAESCTGGGIAEAITRIPGSSAWFEAGYVTYSNTQKTRQLGVPEVLFGQVGAVSQEVVEAMVRGAQAASGARFAVAVSGVAGPDGGSPAKPVGTVWLAWADGNHVISERRHFDGDREAVRRQTVIAALDGLLQLGVE
;
A
#
# COMPACT_ATOMS: atom_id res chain seq x y z
N MET A 1 4.14 7.52 -21.99
CA MET A 1 4.60 7.31 -20.59
C MET A 1 3.81 6.15 -20.04
N ASP A 2 4.42 5.23 -19.29
CA ASP A 2 3.68 4.06 -18.80
C ASP A 2 2.65 4.46 -17.71
N PRO A 3 1.59 3.66 -17.48
CA PRO A 3 0.50 4.04 -16.57
C PRO A 3 0.96 4.36 -15.14
N ILE A 4 1.94 3.64 -14.61
CA ILE A 4 2.43 3.86 -13.24
C ILE A 4 3.11 5.23 -13.15
N THR A 5 3.97 5.56 -14.11
CA THR A 5 4.63 6.88 -14.12
C THR A 5 3.62 8.03 -14.28
N VAL A 6 2.54 7.84 -15.05
CA VAL A 6 1.45 8.83 -15.16
C VAL A 6 0.75 9.04 -13.83
N LEU A 7 0.38 7.95 -13.13
CA LEU A 7 -0.29 8.02 -11.84
C LEU A 7 0.60 8.64 -10.75
N SER A 8 1.87 8.25 -10.67
CA SER A 8 2.82 8.83 -9.72
C SER A 8 3.07 10.31 -9.97
N THR A 9 3.12 10.75 -11.23
CA THR A 9 3.24 12.17 -11.58
C THR A 9 2.04 12.96 -11.06
N ARG A 10 0.82 12.47 -11.34
CA ARG A 10 -0.43 13.09 -10.85
C ARG A 10 -0.50 13.12 -9.33
N LEU A 11 -0.03 12.05 -8.66
CA LEU A 11 0.01 11.98 -7.20
C LEU A 11 0.93 13.06 -6.62
N GLY A 12 2.13 13.23 -7.19
CA GLY A 12 3.05 14.28 -6.77
C GLY A 12 2.47 15.70 -6.94
N GLU A 13 1.78 15.96 -8.05
CA GLU A 13 1.07 17.23 -8.27
C GLU A 13 -0.06 17.45 -7.26
N HIS A 14 -0.82 16.40 -6.96
CA HIS A 14 -1.91 16.45 -6.00
C HIS A 14 -1.40 16.74 -4.58
N LEU A 15 -0.41 15.98 -4.09
CA LEU A 15 0.15 16.14 -2.75
C LEU A 15 0.84 17.49 -2.56
N ARG A 16 1.54 18.00 -3.58
CA ARG A 16 2.13 19.34 -3.56
C ARG A 16 1.08 20.43 -3.40
N ARG A 17 -0.05 20.34 -4.09
CA ARG A 17 -1.16 21.32 -3.95
C ARG A 17 -1.76 21.29 -2.54
N LEU A 18 -1.80 20.12 -1.92
CA LEU A 18 -2.28 19.95 -0.55
C LEU A 18 -1.23 20.28 0.52
N ASN A 19 0.01 20.59 0.13
CA ASN A 19 1.16 20.70 1.03
C ASN A 19 1.26 19.48 1.98
N ALA A 20 1.09 18.29 1.42
CA ALA A 20 1.00 17.04 2.15
C ALA A 20 2.06 16.04 1.68
N GLN A 21 2.31 15.05 2.52
CA GLN A 21 3.25 13.96 2.26
C GLN A 21 2.53 12.61 2.28
N VAL A 22 3.14 11.62 1.64
CA VAL A 22 2.68 10.23 1.62
C VAL A 22 3.76 9.25 2.08
N SER A 23 3.34 8.18 2.74
CA SER A 23 4.17 7.01 3.04
C SER A 23 3.57 5.70 2.49
N THR A 24 4.38 4.65 2.36
CA THR A 24 3.90 3.33 1.90
C THR A 24 4.22 2.22 2.91
N ALA A 25 3.33 1.23 3.05
CA ALA A 25 3.58 -0.02 3.75
C ALA A 25 3.29 -1.22 2.82
N GLU A 26 4.35 -1.93 2.44
CA GLU A 26 4.32 -2.90 1.36
C GLU A 26 4.67 -4.31 1.85
N SER A 27 3.90 -5.29 1.38
CA SER A 27 4.24 -6.70 1.50
C SER A 27 4.46 -7.32 0.12
N CYS A 28 3.41 -7.73 -0.58
CA CYS A 28 3.51 -8.48 -1.84
C CYS A 28 4.14 -7.71 -3.01
N THR A 29 4.08 -6.37 -3.01
CA THR A 29 4.71 -5.52 -4.02
C THR A 29 6.21 -5.34 -3.80
N GLY A 30 6.72 -5.58 -2.59
CA GLY A 30 8.16 -5.59 -2.31
C GLY A 30 8.88 -4.26 -2.57
N GLY A 31 8.21 -3.12 -2.34
CA GLY A 31 8.76 -1.79 -2.60
C GLY A 31 8.39 -1.21 -3.97
N GLY A 32 7.53 -1.89 -4.74
CA GLY A 32 7.08 -1.42 -6.05
C GLY A 32 6.29 -0.11 -6.01
N ILE A 33 5.57 0.18 -4.93
CA ILE A 33 4.84 1.45 -4.78
C ILE A 33 5.83 2.57 -4.45
N ALA A 34 6.75 2.33 -3.52
CA ALA A 34 7.83 3.27 -3.20
C ALA A 34 8.72 3.57 -4.41
N GLU A 35 9.10 2.56 -5.20
CA GLU A 35 9.85 2.75 -6.45
C GLU A 35 9.05 3.59 -7.45
N ALA A 36 7.77 3.28 -7.63
CA ALA A 36 6.90 4.02 -8.53
C ALA A 36 6.75 5.49 -8.13
N ILE A 37 6.76 5.81 -6.84
CA ILE A 37 6.72 7.18 -6.32
C ILE A 37 8.07 7.88 -6.52
N THR A 38 9.16 7.23 -6.10
CA THR A 38 10.50 7.81 -6.07
C THR A 38 11.11 8.02 -7.45
N ARG A 39 10.66 7.28 -8.48
CA ARG A 39 11.09 7.52 -9.87
C ARG A 39 10.69 8.90 -10.42
N ILE A 40 9.74 9.58 -9.79
CA ILE A 40 9.34 10.94 -10.18
C ILE A 40 10.33 11.96 -9.60
N PRO A 41 11.00 12.77 -10.44
CA PRO A 41 11.90 13.81 -9.96
C PRO A 41 11.21 14.77 -8.97
N GLY A 42 11.89 15.07 -7.86
CA GLY A 42 11.34 15.92 -6.81
C GLY A 42 10.38 15.22 -5.85
N SER A 43 10.29 13.89 -5.90
CA SER A 43 9.54 13.05 -4.94
C SER A 43 9.95 13.25 -3.49
N SER A 44 11.20 13.66 -3.22
CA SER A 44 11.66 14.01 -1.87
C SER A 44 10.87 15.12 -1.17
N ALA A 45 10.10 15.93 -1.91
CA ALA A 45 9.26 16.97 -1.33
C ALA A 45 7.92 16.45 -0.79
N TRP A 46 7.50 15.23 -1.16
CA TRP A 46 6.16 14.71 -0.87
C TRP A 46 6.11 13.21 -0.53
N PHE A 47 7.22 12.49 -0.65
CA PHE A 47 7.35 11.11 -0.19
C PHE A 47 8.21 11.06 1.07
N GLU A 48 7.63 10.58 2.17
CA GLU A 48 8.28 10.63 3.49
C GLU A 48 9.01 9.33 3.83
N ALA A 49 8.33 8.18 3.70
CA ALA A 49 8.88 6.88 4.07
C ALA A 49 8.23 5.73 3.31
N GLY A 50 9.02 4.69 3.05
CA GLY A 50 8.54 3.40 2.54
C GLY A 50 8.93 2.27 3.47
N TYR A 51 7.95 1.46 3.88
CA TYR A 51 8.14 0.30 4.74
C TYR A 51 7.90 -0.96 3.93
N VAL A 52 8.90 -1.84 3.83
CA VAL A 52 8.71 -3.18 3.25
C VAL A 52 8.68 -4.20 4.37
N THR A 53 7.47 -4.56 4.82
CA THR A 53 7.22 -5.44 5.97
C THR A 53 6.69 -6.80 5.50
N TYR A 54 7.55 -7.60 4.87
CA TYR A 54 7.13 -8.86 4.23
C TYR A 54 6.65 -9.91 5.25
N SER A 55 7.36 -10.08 6.37
CA SER A 55 6.97 -11.03 7.41
C SER A 55 6.02 -10.42 8.45
N ASN A 56 5.25 -11.28 9.13
CA ASN A 56 4.39 -10.86 10.24
C ASN A 56 5.18 -10.15 11.34
N THR A 57 6.37 -10.66 11.68
CA THR A 57 7.26 -10.00 12.64
C THR A 57 7.62 -8.57 12.24
N GLN A 58 7.88 -8.30 10.96
CA GLN A 58 8.18 -6.94 10.50
C GLN A 58 6.95 -6.04 10.50
N LYS A 59 5.76 -6.57 10.20
CA LYS A 59 4.48 -5.85 10.31
C LYS A 59 4.25 -5.39 11.76
N THR A 60 4.46 -6.27 12.74
CA THR A 60 4.40 -5.89 14.16
C THR A 60 5.47 -4.88 14.53
N ARG A 61 6.75 -5.20 14.24
CA ARG A 61 7.89 -4.44 14.74
C ARG A 61 7.94 -3.02 14.20
N GLN A 62 7.65 -2.82 12.93
CA GLN A 62 7.80 -1.52 12.27
C GLN A 62 6.49 -0.72 12.23
N LEU A 63 5.35 -1.42 12.14
CA LEU A 63 4.04 -0.77 11.92
C LEU A 63 3.05 -1.01 13.06
N GLY A 64 3.46 -1.69 14.14
CA GLY A 64 2.60 -1.91 15.30
C GLY A 64 1.38 -2.79 15.03
N VAL A 65 1.38 -3.60 13.97
CA VAL A 65 0.27 -4.54 13.69
C VAL A 65 0.15 -5.53 14.85
N PRO A 66 -1.02 -5.64 15.52
CA PRO A 66 -1.17 -6.56 16.64
C PRO A 66 -0.95 -8.03 16.23
N GLU A 67 -0.06 -8.74 16.93
CA GLU A 67 0.30 -10.12 16.59
C GLU A 67 -0.91 -11.07 16.59
N VAL A 68 -1.91 -10.78 17.44
CA VAL A 68 -3.14 -11.57 17.55
C VAL A 68 -3.93 -11.64 16.24
N LEU A 69 -3.86 -10.62 15.38
CA LEU A 69 -4.58 -10.59 14.11
C LEU A 69 -4.10 -11.68 13.15
N PHE A 70 -2.82 -12.05 13.20
CA PHE A 70 -2.28 -13.06 12.28
C PHE A 70 -2.87 -14.45 12.53
N GLY A 71 -3.19 -14.78 13.79
CA GLY A 71 -3.86 -16.03 14.14
C GLY A 71 -5.37 -16.03 13.84
N GLN A 72 -6.01 -14.86 13.89
CA GLN A 72 -7.46 -14.72 13.72
C GLN A 72 -7.89 -14.60 12.25
N VAL A 73 -7.26 -13.70 11.50
CA VAL A 73 -7.66 -13.35 10.13
C VAL A 73 -6.55 -13.59 9.10
N GLY A 74 -5.31 -13.77 9.57
CA GLY A 74 -4.12 -13.91 8.74
C GLY A 74 -3.63 -12.60 8.16
N ALA A 75 -2.43 -12.61 7.57
CA ALA A 75 -1.75 -11.40 7.09
C ALA A 75 -2.40 -10.74 5.87
N VAL A 76 -3.21 -11.46 5.12
CA VAL A 76 -3.96 -10.96 3.94
C VAL A 76 -5.42 -10.81 4.37
N SER A 77 -5.73 -9.68 4.98
CA SER A 77 -7.01 -9.34 5.60
C SER A 77 -7.17 -7.82 5.68
N GLN A 78 -8.39 -7.35 5.89
CA GLN A 78 -8.72 -5.94 6.04
C GLN A 78 -8.01 -5.34 7.27
N GLU A 79 -8.14 -6.02 8.41
CA GLU A 79 -7.66 -5.57 9.71
C GLU A 79 -6.14 -5.38 9.71
N VAL A 80 -5.42 -6.27 9.02
CA VAL A 80 -3.96 -6.17 8.91
C VAL A 80 -3.55 -5.00 8.03
N VAL A 81 -4.18 -4.76 6.87
CA VAL A 81 -3.79 -3.62 6.02
C VAL A 81 -4.18 -2.28 6.64
N GLU A 82 -5.29 -2.22 7.37
CA GLU A 82 -5.68 -1.02 8.13
C GLU A 82 -4.70 -0.75 9.28
N ALA A 83 -4.27 -1.78 10.01
CA ALA A 83 -3.22 -1.61 11.01
C ALA A 83 -1.88 -1.18 10.38
N MET A 84 -1.52 -1.76 9.23
CA MET A 84 -0.31 -1.38 8.49
C MET A 84 -0.34 0.08 8.04
N VAL A 85 -1.45 0.56 7.46
CA VAL A 85 -1.54 1.94 6.95
C VAL A 85 -1.48 2.96 8.09
N ARG A 86 -2.13 2.66 9.21
CA ARG A 86 -2.06 3.47 10.44
C ARG A 86 -0.66 3.49 11.03
N GLY A 87 -0.01 2.34 11.09
CA GLY A 87 1.38 2.23 11.53
C GLY A 87 2.33 3.07 10.67
N ALA A 88 2.14 3.05 9.35
CA ALA A 88 2.95 3.82 8.42
C ALA A 88 2.78 5.33 8.61
N GLN A 89 1.54 5.82 8.76
CA GLN A 89 1.28 7.23 9.09
C GLN A 89 1.91 7.62 10.43
N ALA A 90 1.72 6.81 11.48
CA ALA A 90 2.22 7.13 12.81
C ALA A 90 3.76 7.16 12.86
N ALA A 91 4.43 6.24 12.17
CA ALA A 91 5.88 6.15 12.16
C ALA A 91 6.55 7.22 11.26
N SER A 92 5.88 7.65 10.19
CA SER A 92 6.43 8.64 9.24
C SER A 92 6.00 10.09 9.53
N GLY A 93 4.84 10.31 10.16
CA GLY A 93 4.21 11.61 10.26
C GLY A 93 3.51 12.08 8.98
N ALA A 94 3.51 11.28 7.90
CA ALA A 94 2.85 11.62 6.65
C ALA A 94 1.32 11.66 6.82
N ARG A 95 0.68 12.69 6.24
CA ARG A 95 -0.79 12.81 6.19
C ARG A 95 -1.40 11.65 5.41
N PHE A 96 -0.84 11.32 4.25
CA PHE A 96 -1.33 10.23 3.42
C PHE A 96 -0.52 8.95 3.65
N ALA A 97 -1.17 7.80 3.52
CA ALA A 97 -0.47 6.54 3.43
C ALA A 97 -1.24 5.51 2.61
N VAL A 98 -0.51 4.52 2.09
CA VAL A 98 -1.10 3.33 1.48
C VAL A 98 -0.43 2.06 2.03
N ALA A 99 -1.23 1.04 2.31
CA ALA A 99 -0.74 -0.27 2.71
C ALA A 99 -1.30 -1.38 1.81
N VAL A 100 -0.47 -2.37 1.51
CA VAL A 100 -0.88 -3.54 0.71
C VAL A 100 -0.37 -4.86 1.30
N SER A 101 -1.25 -5.86 1.35
CA SER A 101 -0.92 -7.22 1.74
C SER A 101 -1.73 -8.21 0.90
N GLY A 102 -1.06 -9.16 0.26
CA GLY A 102 -1.70 -10.04 -0.71
C GLY A 102 -0.91 -11.30 -1.06
N VAL A 103 -1.56 -12.19 -1.80
CA VAL A 103 -1.01 -13.43 -2.33
C VAL A 103 -0.69 -13.24 -3.81
N ALA A 104 0.52 -12.81 -4.12
CA ALA A 104 0.93 -12.60 -5.52
C ALA A 104 1.18 -13.91 -6.29
N GLY A 105 1.31 -15.06 -5.61
CA GLY A 105 1.59 -16.35 -6.26
C GLY A 105 3.06 -16.58 -6.61
N PRO A 106 3.36 -17.70 -7.29
CA PRO A 106 2.40 -18.72 -7.75
C PRO A 106 1.81 -19.55 -6.59
N ASP A 107 2.48 -19.59 -5.44
CA ASP A 107 2.06 -20.35 -4.26
C ASP A 107 1.36 -19.48 -3.20
N GLY A 108 0.89 -20.12 -2.14
CA GLY A 108 0.34 -19.46 -0.95
C GLY A 108 -1.16 -19.11 -1.05
N GLY A 109 -1.82 -19.50 -2.14
CA GLY A 109 -3.26 -19.40 -2.29
C GLY A 109 -4.00 -20.44 -1.44
N SER A 110 -5.26 -20.13 -1.14
CA SER A 110 -6.23 -21.04 -0.51
C SER A 110 -7.61 -20.83 -1.15
N PRO A 111 -8.59 -21.74 -0.96
CA PRO A 111 -9.95 -21.52 -1.49
C PRO A 111 -10.58 -20.19 -1.04
N ALA A 112 -10.29 -19.74 0.18
CA ALA A 112 -10.81 -18.47 0.71
C ALA A 112 -10.01 -17.23 0.23
N LYS A 113 -8.73 -17.41 -0.08
CA LYS A 113 -7.79 -16.36 -0.49
C LYS A 113 -6.95 -16.90 -1.66
N PRO A 114 -7.51 -16.98 -2.87
CA PRO A 114 -6.79 -17.51 -4.03
C PRO A 114 -5.60 -16.62 -4.39
N VAL A 115 -4.66 -17.15 -5.16
CA VAL A 115 -3.61 -16.35 -5.81
C VAL A 115 -4.26 -15.18 -6.56
N GLY A 116 -3.66 -14.00 -6.44
CA GLY A 116 -4.20 -12.73 -6.94
C GLY A 116 -4.98 -11.94 -5.88
N THR A 117 -5.31 -12.53 -4.72
CA THR A 117 -6.03 -11.80 -3.65
C THR A 117 -5.11 -10.78 -3.00
N VAL A 118 -5.51 -9.52 -3.01
CA VAL A 118 -4.78 -8.42 -2.38
C VAL A 118 -5.74 -7.54 -1.60
N TRP A 119 -5.41 -7.27 -0.35
CA TRP A 119 -6.03 -6.20 0.43
C TRP A 119 -5.20 -4.93 0.29
N LEU A 120 -5.89 -3.81 0.12
CA LEU A 120 -5.32 -2.47 0.06
C LEU A 120 -6.03 -1.61 1.11
N ALA A 121 -5.28 -0.71 1.74
CA ALA A 121 -5.83 0.33 2.58
C ALA A 121 -5.15 1.65 2.27
N TRP A 122 -5.92 2.73 2.30
CA TRP A 122 -5.44 4.09 2.12
C TRP A 122 -5.89 4.96 3.27
N ALA A 123 -5.04 5.88 3.66
CA ALA A 123 -5.33 6.83 4.73
C ALA A 123 -5.11 8.27 4.27
N ASP A 124 -6.02 9.15 4.67
CA ASP A 124 -5.88 10.60 4.65
C ASP A 124 -6.16 11.13 6.06
N GLY A 125 -5.10 11.45 6.81
CA GLY A 125 -5.22 11.83 8.22
C GLY A 125 -5.96 10.75 9.01
N ASN A 126 -7.09 11.11 9.62
CA ASN A 126 -7.93 10.18 10.38
C ASN A 126 -8.88 9.33 9.54
N HIS A 127 -9.05 9.63 8.25
CA HIS A 127 -9.90 8.84 7.37
C HIS A 127 -9.12 7.64 6.81
N VAL A 128 -9.70 6.44 6.87
CA VAL A 128 -9.14 5.22 6.28
C VAL A 128 -10.23 4.51 5.49
N ILE A 129 -9.86 4.08 4.28
CA ILE A 129 -10.66 3.19 3.45
C ILE A 129 -9.82 1.96 3.12
N SER A 130 -10.47 0.82 2.97
CA SER A 130 -9.83 -0.43 2.62
C SER A 130 -10.70 -1.23 1.66
N GLU A 131 -10.06 -1.99 0.79
CA GLU A 131 -10.78 -2.86 -0.13
C GLU A 131 -9.99 -4.13 -0.44
N ARG A 132 -10.73 -5.19 -0.80
CA ARG A 132 -10.17 -6.42 -1.33
C ARG A 132 -10.31 -6.45 -2.84
N ARG A 133 -9.20 -6.68 -3.54
CA ARG A 133 -9.20 -6.97 -4.97
C ARG A 133 -8.72 -8.39 -5.23
N HIS A 134 -9.16 -8.92 -6.36
CA HIS A 134 -8.64 -10.15 -6.95
C HIS A 134 -8.09 -9.78 -8.32
N PHE A 135 -6.78 -9.94 -8.50
CA PHE A 135 -6.09 -9.59 -9.74
C PHE A 135 -5.74 -10.85 -10.54
N ASP A 136 -5.90 -10.76 -11.85
CA ASP A 136 -5.57 -11.85 -12.78
C ASP A 136 -4.09 -11.84 -13.17
N GLY A 137 -3.63 -13.00 -13.65
CA GLY A 137 -2.30 -13.18 -14.22
C GLY A 137 -1.28 -13.76 -13.25
N ASP A 138 -0.01 -13.68 -13.63
CA ASP A 138 1.10 -14.21 -12.85
C ASP A 138 1.54 -13.25 -11.73
N ARG A 139 2.59 -13.64 -11.00
CA ARG A 139 3.14 -12.87 -9.89
C ARG A 139 3.52 -11.44 -10.28
N GLU A 140 4.06 -11.24 -11.47
CA GLU A 140 4.45 -9.91 -11.93
C GLU A 140 3.21 -9.07 -12.24
N ALA A 141 2.24 -9.64 -12.95
CA ALA A 141 0.98 -9.00 -13.28
C ALA A 141 0.21 -8.57 -12.02
N VAL A 142 0.10 -9.44 -11.01
CA VAL A 142 -0.58 -9.12 -9.74
C VAL A 142 0.12 -7.98 -9.01
N ARG A 143 1.46 -8.00 -8.94
CA ARG A 143 2.24 -6.92 -8.30
C ARG A 143 2.06 -5.60 -9.04
N ARG A 144 2.13 -5.61 -10.38
CA ARG A 144 1.95 -4.41 -11.21
C ARG A 144 0.56 -3.81 -11.05
N GLN A 145 -0.50 -4.62 -11.07
CA GLN A 145 -1.87 -4.17 -10.85
C GLN A 145 -2.08 -3.64 -9.43
N THR A 146 -1.43 -4.24 -8.43
CA THR A 146 -1.47 -3.74 -7.05
C THR A 146 -0.85 -2.34 -6.95
N VAL A 147 0.29 -2.09 -7.60
CA VAL A 147 0.92 -0.75 -7.61
C VAL A 147 0.00 0.28 -8.26
N ILE A 148 -0.62 -0.06 -9.39
CA ILE A 148 -1.58 0.82 -10.08
C ILE A 148 -2.76 1.15 -9.16
N ALA A 149 -3.41 0.14 -8.57
CA ALA A 149 -4.55 0.33 -7.68
C ALA A 149 -4.17 1.18 -6.45
N ALA A 150 -2.98 0.95 -5.88
CA ALA A 150 -2.48 1.74 -4.75
C ALA A 150 -2.34 3.24 -5.11
N LEU A 151 -1.78 3.57 -6.26
CA LEU A 151 -1.64 4.96 -6.70
C LEU A 151 -2.98 5.60 -7.05
N ASP A 152 -3.88 4.85 -7.70
CA ASP A 152 -5.23 5.32 -8.02
C ASP A 152 -6.04 5.63 -6.76
N GLY A 153 -6.00 4.77 -5.75
CA GLY A 153 -6.71 5.01 -4.49
C GLY A 153 -6.20 6.23 -3.74
N LEU A 154 -4.89 6.49 -3.74
CA LEU A 154 -4.31 7.72 -3.18
C LEU A 154 -4.82 8.98 -3.88
N LEU A 155 -5.05 8.93 -5.20
CA LEU A 155 -5.57 10.06 -5.98
C LEU A 155 -7.06 10.30 -5.78
N GLN A 156 -7.81 9.31 -5.31
CA GLN A 156 -9.25 9.42 -5.03
C GLN A 156 -9.52 9.92 -3.61
N LEU A 157 -8.57 9.74 -2.69
CA LEU A 157 -8.61 10.36 -1.36
C LEU A 157 -8.41 11.87 -1.45
N GLY A 158 -9.01 12.61 -0.51
CA GLY A 158 -8.84 14.06 -0.42
C GLY A 158 -9.54 14.86 -1.52
N VAL A 159 -10.44 14.22 -2.28
CA VAL A 159 -11.40 14.90 -3.17
C VAL A 159 -12.64 15.26 -2.35
N GLU A 160 -12.51 16.29 -1.51
CA GLU A 160 -13.64 17.08 -1.00
C GLU A 160 -13.47 18.54 -1.45
#